data_AF-A0A7S1WVU8-F1
#
_entry.id   AF-A0A7S1WVU8-F1
#
_cell.length_a   1.000
_cell.length_b   1.000
_cell.length_c   1.000
_cell.angle_alpha   90.00
_cell.angle_beta   90.00
_cell.angle_gamma   90.00
#
_symmetry.space_group_name_H-M   'P 1'
#
loop_
_entity.id
_entity.type
_entity.pdbx_description
1 polymer ?
#
loop_
_entity_poly.entity_id
_entity_poly.type
_entity_poly.pdbx_seq_one_letter_code
_entity_poly.pdbx_strand_id
1 'polypeptide(L)'
;PPEQGGARLSVLRLTVGISDFSVSYGPNDVSYDEVADDYSLQHFSTAKDDAFLLPLVRRILAINPDLVVMASPWTAPLWLKNASGSPGEGWLRDQPEVFSTYAEYLVRYLEDYNRKGVRIHYLTLQNEPGHGNCGPMPCMFMSPDHQIRLAQLVGQRLRSSGNANVSATKLLAYDHNWGPDSGPP
;
A
#
# COMPACT_ATOMS: atom_id res chain seq x y z
N PRO A 1 15.16 21.48 -22.43
CA PRO A 1 14.64 21.08 -21.08
C PRO A 1 13.23 20.52 -21.27
N PRO A 2 12.75 19.54 -20.46
CA PRO A 2 11.37 19.07 -20.57
C PRO A 2 10.45 20.29 -20.51
N GLU A 3 9.72 20.46 -21.60
CA GLU A 3 9.48 21.76 -22.23
C GLU A 3 8.48 22.61 -21.46
N GLN A 4 8.62 23.94 -21.61
CA GLN A 4 7.75 24.93 -21.00
C GLN A 4 6.31 24.78 -21.55
N GLY A 5 5.45 23.99 -20.89
CA GLY A 5 4.05 23.88 -21.31
C GLY A 5 3.17 22.76 -20.73
N GLY A 6 3.58 22.02 -19.70
CA GLY A 6 2.73 20.98 -19.08
C GLY A 6 1.90 21.46 -17.89
N ALA A 7 0.94 20.63 -17.44
CA ALA A 7 0.14 20.90 -16.24
C ALA A 7 0.94 20.89 -14.92
N ARG A 8 2.22 20.48 -14.95
CA ARG A 8 3.15 20.43 -13.80
C ARG A 8 2.53 19.76 -12.56
N LEU A 9 1.94 18.58 -12.77
CA LEU A 9 1.45 17.77 -11.65
C LEU A 9 2.59 17.54 -10.64
N SER A 10 2.30 17.83 -9.38
CA SER A 10 3.25 17.79 -8.27
C SER A 10 3.00 16.63 -7.32
N VAL A 11 1.93 15.86 -7.54
CA VAL A 11 1.56 14.71 -6.72
C VAL A 11 1.28 13.50 -7.62
N LEU A 12 1.79 12.33 -7.22
CA LEU A 12 1.52 11.04 -7.84
C LEU A 12 1.03 10.07 -6.76
N ARG A 13 -0.09 9.38 -7.01
CA ARG A 13 -0.58 8.29 -6.16
C ARG A 13 -0.26 6.95 -6.81
N LEU A 14 0.41 6.09 -6.05
CA LEU A 14 0.75 4.73 -6.42
C LEU A 14 -0.08 3.72 -5.63
N THR A 15 -0.16 2.52 -6.18
CA THR A 15 -0.76 1.37 -5.52
C THR A 15 0.31 0.53 -4.84
N VAL A 16 0.02 0.06 -3.63
CA VAL A 16 0.78 -1.02 -2.97
C VAL A 16 0.08 -2.34 -3.29
N GLY A 17 0.69 -3.18 -4.12
CA GLY A 17 0.04 -4.38 -4.66
C GLY A 17 -0.80 -4.04 -5.89
N ILE A 18 -2.02 -4.57 -5.97
CA ILE A 18 -2.96 -4.31 -7.08
C ILE A 18 -4.07 -3.31 -6.74
N SER A 19 -4.66 -2.72 -7.79
CA SER A 19 -5.90 -1.93 -7.77
C SER A 19 -6.87 -2.47 -8.83
N ASP A 20 -8.04 -1.85 -8.93
CA ASP A 20 -9.04 -2.04 -9.99
C ASP A 20 -8.52 -1.71 -11.43
N PHE A 21 -7.39 -1.01 -11.54
CA PHE A 21 -6.71 -0.74 -12.82
C PHE A 21 -5.56 -1.72 -13.12
N SER A 22 -5.41 -2.77 -12.31
CA SER A 22 -4.42 -3.81 -12.56
C SER A 22 -4.89 -4.78 -13.64
N VAL A 23 -3.95 -5.28 -14.43
CA VAL A 23 -4.24 -6.18 -15.56
C VAL A 23 -4.57 -7.61 -15.13
N SER A 24 -4.34 -7.94 -13.86
CA SER A 24 -4.49 -9.27 -13.28
C SER A 24 -4.94 -9.17 -11.82
N TYR A 25 -5.82 -10.10 -11.43
CA TYR A 25 -6.31 -10.32 -10.06
C TYR A 25 -6.00 -11.74 -9.58
N GLY A 26 -5.02 -12.40 -10.21
CA GLY A 26 -4.66 -13.78 -9.87
C GLY A 26 -4.18 -13.89 -8.42
N PRO A 27 -4.45 -15.02 -7.73
CA PRO A 27 -4.13 -15.18 -6.30
C PRO A 27 -2.62 -15.10 -5.98
N ASN A 28 -1.76 -15.21 -6.98
CA ASN A 28 -0.30 -15.09 -6.86
C ASN A 28 0.23 -13.73 -7.39
N ASP A 29 -0.65 -12.75 -7.58
CA ASP A 29 -0.31 -11.43 -8.13
C ASP A 29 -1.12 -10.30 -7.47
N VAL A 30 -1.71 -10.53 -6.31
CA VAL A 30 -2.48 -9.54 -5.54
C VAL A 30 -1.57 -8.61 -4.75
N SER A 31 -0.54 -9.17 -4.12
CA SER A 31 0.32 -8.50 -3.17
C SER A 31 1.79 -8.63 -3.57
N TYR A 32 2.69 -8.26 -2.67
CA TYR A 32 4.13 -8.50 -2.79
C TYR A 32 4.59 -9.71 -1.98
N ASP A 33 3.69 -10.43 -1.30
CA ASP A 33 4.02 -11.64 -0.55
C ASP A 33 2.86 -12.63 -0.52
N GLU A 34 2.91 -13.62 -1.41
CA GLU A 34 1.80 -14.54 -1.65
C GLU A 34 1.98 -15.90 -0.97
N VAL A 35 3.14 -16.14 -0.35
CA VAL A 35 3.42 -17.40 0.33
C VAL A 35 2.65 -17.41 1.64
N ALA A 36 1.74 -18.37 1.79
CA ALA A 36 0.92 -18.50 2.99
C ALA A 36 1.79 -18.68 4.25
N ASP A 37 1.36 -18.05 5.34
CA ASP A 37 2.00 -18.08 6.66
C ASP A 37 3.46 -17.59 6.68
N ASP A 38 3.88 -16.77 5.71
CA ASP A 38 5.19 -16.10 5.74
C ASP A 38 5.19 -14.87 6.66
N TYR A 39 4.98 -15.09 7.96
CA TYR A 39 4.97 -14.01 8.96
C TYR A 39 6.31 -13.25 9.03
N SER A 40 7.39 -13.86 8.55
CA SER A 40 8.72 -13.26 8.42
C SER A 40 8.95 -12.44 7.14
N LEU A 41 8.01 -12.49 6.19
CA LEU A 41 8.07 -11.87 4.88
C LEU A 41 9.34 -12.26 4.10
N GLN A 42 9.79 -13.52 4.20
CA GLN A 42 10.96 -14.04 3.48
C GLN A 42 10.80 -13.98 1.96
N HIS A 43 9.56 -14.08 1.46
CA HIS A 43 9.23 -14.09 0.04
C HIS A 43 8.72 -12.73 -0.46
N PHE A 44 8.73 -11.70 0.39
CA PHE A 44 8.37 -10.35 0.00
C PHE A 44 9.21 -9.86 -1.18
N SER A 45 8.55 -9.42 -2.25
CA SER A 45 9.21 -8.89 -3.43
C SER A 45 8.32 -7.93 -4.23
N THR A 46 8.82 -6.74 -4.50
CA THR A 46 8.21 -5.77 -5.44
C THR A 46 8.69 -5.98 -6.88
N ALA A 47 9.38 -7.08 -7.18
CA ALA A 47 10.03 -7.29 -8.48
C ALA A 47 9.05 -7.24 -9.67
N LYS A 48 7.76 -7.52 -9.42
CA LYS A 48 6.71 -7.38 -10.45
C LYS A 48 6.57 -5.96 -11.00
N ASP A 49 6.94 -4.95 -10.22
CA ASP A 49 6.86 -3.54 -10.63
C ASP A 49 8.07 -3.09 -11.45
N ASP A 50 9.15 -3.88 -11.51
CA ASP A 50 10.38 -3.52 -12.21
C ASP A 50 10.22 -3.48 -13.73
N ALA A 51 9.23 -4.20 -14.27
CA ALA A 51 9.01 -4.32 -15.71
C ALA A 51 8.40 -3.05 -16.33
N PHE A 52 7.43 -2.42 -15.64
CA PHE A 52 6.63 -1.33 -16.23
C PHE A 52 6.47 -0.13 -15.29
N LEU A 53 6.04 -0.36 -14.05
CA LEU A 53 5.68 0.71 -13.12
C LEU A 53 6.91 1.52 -12.71
N LEU A 54 7.95 0.88 -12.17
CA LEU A 54 9.14 1.58 -11.68
C LEU A 54 9.93 2.31 -12.79
N PRO A 55 10.14 1.74 -13.99
CA PRO A 55 10.70 2.51 -15.10
C PRO A 55 9.90 3.77 -15.44
N LEU A 56 8.57 3.70 -15.44
CA LEU A 56 7.71 4.85 -15.69
C LEU A 56 7.84 5.90 -14.58
N VAL A 57 7.75 5.49 -13.31
CA VAL A 57 7.87 6.41 -12.16
C VAL A 57 9.23 7.10 -12.15
N ARG A 58 10.33 6.38 -12.43
CA ARG A 58 11.67 6.99 -12.53
C ARG A 58 11.78 8.01 -13.66
N ARG A 59 11.12 7.77 -14.80
CA ARG A 59 11.06 8.77 -15.89
C ARG A 59 10.30 10.02 -15.47
N ILE A 60 9.21 9.87 -14.72
CA ILE A 60 8.47 11.02 -14.16
C ILE A 60 9.36 11.79 -13.17
N LEU A 61 10.07 11.10 -12.27
CA LEU A 61 10.97 11.72 -11.29
C LEU A 61 12.18 12.41 -11.95
N ALA A 62 12.67 11.89 -13.08
CA ALA A 62 13.72 12.57 -13.85
C ALA A 62 13.24 13.89 -14.48
N ILE A 63 11.94 14.05 -14.71
CA ILE A 63 11.32 15.29 -15.21
C ILE A 63 11.00 16.24 -14.05
N ASN A 64 10.45 15.72 -12.96
CA ASN A 64 10.13 16.48 -11.74
C ASN A 64 10.69 15.76 -10.50
N PRO A 65 11.93 16.08 -10.09
CA PRO A 65 12.55 15.47 -8.90
C PRO A 65 11.85 15.83 -7.58
N ASP A 66 11.09 16.93 -7.56
CA ASP A 66 10.35 17.42 -6.39
C ASP A 66 8.93 16.83 -6.28
N LEU A 67 8.59 15.85 -7.12
CA LEU A 67 7.27 15.21 -7.12
C LEU A 67 6.99 14.51 -5.77
N VAL A 68 5.85 14.84 -5.18
CA VAL A 68 5.34 14.17 -3.99
C VAL A 68 4.69 12.85 -4.41
N VAL A 69 5.26 11.74 -3.98
CA VAL A 69 4.68 10.41 -4.22
C VAL A 69 3.94 9.93 -2.98
N MET A 70 2.68 9.58 -3.12
CA MET A 70 1.90 8.87 -2.10
C MET A 70 1.61 7.43 -2.54
N ALA A 71 1.39 6.52 -1.59
CA ALA A 71 1.00 5.15 -1.88
C ALA A 71 -0.15 4.69 -0.98
N SER A 72 -0.96 3.77 -1.49
CA SER A 72 -2.11 3.21 -0.79
C SER A 72 -2.26 1.72 -1.12
N PRO A 73 -2.49 0.81 -0.17
CA PRO A 73 -2.85 -0.57 -0.46
C PRO A 73 -4.37 -0.70 -0.67
N TRP A 74 -4.81 -1.50 -1.64
CA TRP A 74 -6.25 -1.82 -1.79
C TRP A 74 -6.61 -3.09 -1.03
N THR A 75 -5.66 -3.98 -0.80
CA THR A 75 -5.89 -5.24 -0.08
C THR A 75 -4.58 -5.75 0.49
N ALA A 76 -4.63 -6.43 1.63
CA ALA A 76 -3.47 -7.10 2.20
C ALA A 76 -3.13 -8.40 1.42
N PRO A 77 -1.93 -8.98 1.60
CA PRO A 77 -1.68 -10.37 1.26
C PRO A 77 -2.86 -11.26 1.66
N LEU A 78 -3.34 -12.09 0.73
CA LEU A 78 -4.59 -12.83 0.91
C LEU A 78 -4.54 -13.72 2.16
N TRP A 79 -3.38 -14.31 2.42
CA TRP A 79 -3.15 -15.18 3.56
C TRP A 79 -3.13 -14.45 4.91
N LEU A 80 -3.19 -13.11 4.97
CA LEU A 80 -3.38 -12.34 6.22
C LEU A 80 -4.86 -12.02 6.53
N LYS A 81 -5.74 -12.24 5.54
CA LYS A 81 -7.16 -11.89 5.62
C LYS A 81 -7.98 -13.05 6.20
N ASN A 82 -9.21 -12.75 6.63
CA ASN A 82 -10.18 -13.76 7.06
C ASN A 82 -11.05 -14.32 5.90
N ALA A 83 -10.83 -13.85 4.67
CA ALA A 83 -11.59 -14.24 3.48
C ALA A 83 -10.96 -15.46 2.77
N SER A 84 -11.77 -16.20 2.01
CA SER A 84 -11.42 -17.44 1.30
C SER A 84 -10.58 -17.20 0.03
N GLY A 85 -9.53 -16.37 0.10
CA GLY A 85 -8.62 -16.12 -1.02
C GLY A 85 -9.13 -15.10 -2.05
N SER A 86 -10.12 -14.28 -1.71
CA SER A 86 -10.59 -13.18 -2.58
C SER A 86 -9.83 -11.87 -2.28
N PRO A 87 -9.36 -11.14 -3.32
CA PRO A 87 -8.77 -9.80 -3.14
C PRO A 87 -9.81 -8.76 -2.72
N GLY A 88 -11.10 -8.96 -3.03
CA GLY A 88 -12.18 -7.99 -2.83
C GLY A 88 -13.04 -8.19 -1.60
N GLU A 89 -12.68 -9.12 -0.73
CA GLU A 89 -13.51 -9.47 0.43
C GLU A 89 -12.73 -9.49 1.74
N GLY A 90 -13.43 -9.23 2.84
CA GLY A 90 -12.94 -9.48 4.20
C GLY A 90 -12.07 -8.38 4.78
N TRP A 91 -11.41 -8.73 5.88
CA TRP A 91 -10.59 -7.86 6.71
C TRP A 91 -9.36 -8.63 7.24
N LEU A 92 -8.40 -7.91 7.82
CA LEU A 92 -7.26 -8.54 8.50
C LEU A 92 -7.73 -9.43 9.65
N ARG A 93 -7.21 -10.65 9.78
CA ARG A 93 -7.50 -11.49 10.96
C ARG A 93 -7.08 -10.76 12.23
N ASP A 94 -7.92 -10.80 13.26
CA ASP A 94 -7.67 -10.10 14.51
C ASP A 94 -6.65 -10.83 15.40
N GLN A 95 -5.38 -10.79 14.97
CA GLN A 95 -4.26 -11.47 15.62
C GLN A 95 -3.05 -10.53 15.69
N PRO A 96 -2.34 -10.44 16.83
CA PRO A 96 -1.17 -9.57 16.95
C PRO A 96 -0.09 -9.78 15.88
N GLU A 97 0.16 -11.04 15.53
CA GLU A 97 1.14 -11.39 14.50
C GLU A 97 0.74 -10.87 13.12
N VAL A 98 -0.53 -11.03 12.72
CA VAL A 98 -1.08 -10.52 11.45
C VAL A 98 -0.92 -9.01 11.32
N PHE A 99 -1.26 -8.24 12.37
CA PHE A 99 -1.10 -6.79 12.35
C PHE A 99 0.38 -6.38 12.33
N SER A 100 1.24 -7.08 13.08
CA SER A 100 2.69 -6.81 13.10
C SER A 100 3.32 -7.09 11.72
N THR A 101 2.96 -8.21 11.10
CA THR A 101 3.42 -8.61 9.77
C THR A 101 2.91 -7.66 8.69
N TYR A 102 1.64 -7.27 8.72
CA TYR A 102 1.12 -6.31 7.73
C TYR A 102 1.75 -4.92 7.90
N ALA A 103 2.01 -4.48 9.14
CA ALA A 103 2.76 -3.25 9.37
C ALA A 103 4.20 -3.33 8.82
N GLU A 104 4.87 -4.46 8.99
CA GLU A 104 6.19 -4.71 8.42
C GLU A 104 6.15 -4.75 6.88
N TYR A 105 5.14 -5.39 6.29
CA TYR A 105 4.93 -5.45 4.84
C TYR A 105 4.86 -4.04 4.23
N LEU A 106 4.08 -3.14 4.84
CA LEU A 106 3.97 -1.76 4.38
C LEU A 106 5.31 -1.01 4.49
N VAL A 107 6.09 -1.22 5.57
CA VAL A 107 7.39 -0.57 5.72
C VAL A 107 8.44 -1.15 4.78
N ARG A 108 8.43 -2.46 4.52
CA ARG A 108 9.30 -3.09 3.53
C ARG A 108 9.04 -2.58 2.11
N TYR A 109 7.79 -2.30 1.77
CA TYR A 109 7.46 -1.60 0.52
C TYR A 109 8.15 -0.23 0.44
N LEU A 110 8.08 0.59 1.50
CA LEU A 110 8.73 1.90 1.53
C LEU A 110 10.26 1.80 1.39
N GLU A 111 10.87 0.87 2.12
CA GLU A 111 12.32 0.61 2.05
C GLU A 111 12.75 0.14 0.67
N ASP A 112 12.00 -0.79 0.07
CA ASP A 112 12.32 -1.33 -1.24
C ASP A 112 12.17 -0.30 -2.35
N TYR A 113 11.05 0.44 -2.37
CA TYR A 113 10.86 1.56 -3.31
C TYR A 113 11.94 2.62 -3.15
N ASN A 114 12.32 2.96 -1.91
CA ASN A 114 13.41 3.90 -1.66
C ASN A 114 14.76 3.39 -2.20
N ARG A 115 15.10 2.11 -1.96
CA ARG A 115 16.29 1.46 -2.56
C ARG A 115 16.26 1.49 -4.09
N LYS A 116 15.07 1.42 -4.66
CA LYS A 116 14.81 1.51 -6.11
C LYS A 116 14.71 2.95 -6.63
N GLY A 117 15.04 3.97 -5.81
CA GLY A 117 15.10 5.37 -6.22
C GLY A 117 13.76 6.09 -6.23
N VAL A 118 12.73 5.53 -5.60
CA VAL A 118 11.39 6.13 -5.48
C VAL A 118 11.08 6.37 -4.01
N ARG A 119 11.13 7.64 -3.58
CA ARG A 119 10.73 8.02 -2.22
C ARG A 119 9.22 8.14 -2.12
N ILE A 120 8.62 7.39 -1.20
CA ILE A 120 7.21 7.53 -0.82
C ILE A 120 7.08 8.51 0.34
N HIS A 121 6.40 9.62 0.10
CA HIS A 121 6.24 10.73 1.05
C HIS A 121 5.05 10.51 1.97
N TYR A 122 3.96 9.96 1.44
CA TYR A 122 2.73 9.71 2.18
C TYR A 122 2.27 8.26 1.96
N LEU A 123 1.79 7.63 3.02
CA LEU A 123 1.20 6.29 2.97
C LEU A 123 -0.19 6.36 3.63
N THR A 124 -1.21 5.82 2.95
CA THR A 124 -2.47 5.45 3.62
C THR A 124 -2.42 3.97 4.00
N LEU A 125 -3.15 3.57 5.04
CA LEU A 125 -3.10 2.19 5.54
C LEU A 125 -4.01 1.23 4.75
N GLN A 126 -5.00 1.79 4.06
CA GLN A 126 -6.00 1.09 3.28
C GLN A 126 -6.70 2.12 2.39
N ASN A 127 -6.83 1.84 1.11
CA ASN A 127 -7.75 2.55 0.22
C ASN A 127 -9.18 2.18 0.60
N GLU A 128 -10.03 3.19 0.84
CA GLU A 128 -11.46 3.01 1.12
C GLU A 128 -11.76 1.92 2.17
N PRO A 129 -11.26 2.06 3.42
CA PRO A 129 -11.40 1.05 4.48
C PRO A 129 -12.85 0.74 4.87
N GLY A 130 -13.83 1.51 4.40
CA GLY A 130 -15.25 1.19 4.55
C GLY A 130 -15.76 0.12 3.56
N HIS A 131 -14.95 -0.29 2.58
CA HIS A 131 -15.30 -1.32 1.60
C HIS A 131 -14.60 -2.65 1.91
N GLY A 132 -15.35 -3.76 1.84
CA GLY A 132 -14.81 -5.12 2.02
C GLY A 132 -15.63 -6.21 1.35
N ASN A 133 -16.42 -5.84 0.33
CA ASN A 133 -17.19 -6.75 -0.50
C ASN A 133 -17.36 -6.17 -1.90
N CYS A 134 -16.28 -6.18 -2.68
CA CYS A 134 -16.20 -5.56 -4.00
C CYS A 134 -16.12 -6.59 -5.15
N GLY A 135 -16.49 -7.84 -4.86
CA GLY A 135 -16.37 -8.96 -5.80
C GLY A 135 -14.91 -9.21 -6.19
N PRO A 136 -14.57 -9.25 -7.50
CA PRO A 136 -13.19 -9.51 -7.94
C PRO A 136 -12.25 -8.30 -7.75
N MET A 137 -12.80 -7.11 -7.54
CA MET A 137 -12.02 -5.88 -7.38
C MET A 137 -11.34 -5.86 -6.01
N PRO A 138 -10.04 -5.51 -5.90
CA PRO A 138 -9.36 -5.48 -4.62
C PRO A 138 -9.95 -4.41 -3.71
N CYS A 139 -10.38 -4.84 -2.53
CA CYS A 139 -10.77 -3.98 -1.42
C CYS A 139 -10.65 -4.79 -0.12
N MET A 140 -10.51 -4.08 1.01
CA MET A 140 -10.41 -4.73 2.30
C MET A 140 -11.00 -3.81 3.37
N PHE A 141 -11.96 -4.34 4.12
CA PHE A 141 -12.57 -3.60 5.20
C PHE A 141 -11.56 -3.44 6.34
N MET A 142 -11.49 -2.23 6.90
CA MET A 142 -10.67 -1.92 8.05
C MET A 142 -11.45 -1.02 9.00
N SER A 143 -11.93 -1.61 10.11
CA SER A 143 -12.63 -0.86 11.16
C SER A 143 -11.74 0.27 11.73
N PRO A 144 -12.33 1.29 12.38
CA PRO A 144 -11.55 2.32 13.06
C PRO A 144 -10.50 1.75 14.03
N ASP A 145 -10.85 0.70 14.79
CA ASP A 145 -9.92 0.04 15.72
C ASP A 145 -8.77 -0.65 15.00
N HIS A 146 -9.04 -1.31 13.86
CA HIS A 146 -7.99 -1.88 13.02
C HIS A 146 -7.07 -0.79 12.46
N GLN A 147 -7.64 0.33 11.99
CA GLN A 147 -6.86 1.46 11.48
C GLN A 147 -5.97 2.06 12.58
N ILE A 148 -6.49 2.28 13.79
CA ILE A 148 -5.72 2.81 14.94
C ILE A 148 -4.58 1.87 15.30
N ARG A 149 -4.86 0.57 15.45
CA ARG A 149 -3.85 -0.43 15.80
C ARG A 149 -2.75 -0.51 14.75
N LEU A 150 -3.11 -0.54 13.48
CA LEU A 150 -2.16 -0.61 12.38
C LEU A 150 -1.34 0.70 12.28
N ALA A 151 -1.96 1.87 12.47
CA ALA A 151 -1.27 3.16 12.48
C ALA A 151 -0.21 3.25 13.57
N GLN A 152 -0.50 2.74 14.78
CA GLN A 152 0.46 2.69 15.88
C GLN A 152 1.69 1.84 15.52
N LEU A 153 1.46 0.64 14.97
CA LEU A 153 2.53 -0.29 14.58
C LEU A 153 3.38 0.27 13.42
N VAL A 154 2.73 0.74 12.35
CA VAL A 154 3.44 1.35 11.21
C VAL A 154 4.21 2.58 11.68
N GLY A 155 3.59 3.47 12.45
CA GLY A 155 4.24 4.66 12.98
C GLY A 155 5.46 4.34 13.86
N GLN A 156 5.40 3.29 14.69
CA GLN A 156 6.56 2.83 15.47
C GLN A 156 7.69 2.34 14.56
N ARG A 157 7.37 1.56 13.54
CA ARG A 157 8.36 1.04 12.57
C ARG A 157 9.00 2.15 11.75
N LEU A 158 8.23 3.12 11.27
CA LEU A 158 8.75 4.30 10.58
C LEU A 158 9.75 5.06 11.46
N ARG A 159 9.39 5.37 12.71
CA ARG A 159 10.29 6.05 13.66
C ARG A 159 11.57 5.27 13.97
N SER A 160 11.52 3.95 13.85
CA SER A 160 12.65 3.06 14.14
C SER A 160 13.49 2.72 12.90
N SER A 161 13.06 3.14 11.70
CA SER A 161 13.81 2.89 10.47
C SER A 161 15.14 3.65 10.48
N GLY A 162 16.22 2.97 10.08
CA GLY A 162 17.53 3.59 9.85
C GLY A 162 17.61 4.40 8.55
N ASN A 163 16.56 4.39 7.73
CA ASN A 163 16.49 5.11 6.47
C ASN A 163 15.71 6.41 6.64
N ALA A 164 16.41 7.55 6.53
CA ALA A 164 15.83 8.87 6.77
C ALA A 164 14.62 9.21 5.88
N ASN A 165 14.58 8.68 4.64
CA ASN A 165 13.45 8.91 3.74
C ASN A 165 12.21 8.13 4.19
N VAL A 166 12.39 6.90 4.67
CA VAL A 166 11.31 6.04 5.17
C VAL A 166 10.84 6.52 6.54
N SER A 167 11.76 6.88 7.44
CA SER A 167 11.39 7.45 8.73
C SER A 167 10.63 8.79 8.62
N ALA A 168 10.81 9.50 7.51
CA ALA A 168 10.11 10.75 7.21
C ALA A 168 8.77 10.55 6.48
N THR A 169 8.40 9.33 6.08
CA THR A 169 7.09 9.05 5.47
C THR A 169 5.97 9.40 6.46
N LYS A 170 4.96 10.12 5.98
CA LYS A 170 3.78 10.52 6.77
C LYS A 170 2.62 9.56 6.54
N LEU A 171 1.85 9.27 7.58
CA LEU A 171 0.60 8.53 7.46
C LEU A 171 -0.56 9.47 7.21
N LEU A 172 -1.40 9.14 6.23
CA LEU A 172 -2.69 9.78 6.00
C LEU A 172 -3.78 8.80 6.42
N ALA A 173 -4.69 9.25 7.27
CA ALA A 173 -5.78 8.43 7.78
C ALA A 173 -6.95 8.36 6.79
N TYR A 174 -7.78 7.34 6.97
CA TYR A 174 -9.07 7.13 6.33
C TYR A 174 -9.04 6.86 4.82
N ASP A 175 -8.57 7.77 3.98
CA ASP A 175 -8.51 7.57 2.50
C ASP A 175 -9.86 7.11 1.91
N HIS A 176 -10.94 7.79 2.29
CA HIS A 176 -12.31 7.44 1.90
C HIS A 176 -13.21 8.68 1.77
N ASN A 177 -14.50 8.43 1.56
CA ASN A 177 -15.51 9.43 1.26
C ASN A 177 -15.78 10.40 2.43
N TRP A 178 -15.97 11.67 2.08
CA TRP A 178 -16.36 12.78 2.97
C TRP A 178 -17.72 12.66 3.67
N GLY A 179 -18.62 11.79 3.18
CA GLY A 179 -20.02 11.70 3.63
C GLY A 179 -20.28 10.55 4.63
N PRO A 180 -21.46 10.55 5.28
CA PRO A 180 -21.86 9.51 6.23
C PRO A 180 -22.32 8.24 5.50
N ASP A 181 -21.46 7.64 4.68
CA ASP A 181 -21.68 6.32 4.11
C ASP A 181 -20.44 5.48 4.40
N SER A 182 -20.66 4.31 5.03
CA SER A 182 -19.69 3.30 5.49
C SER A 182 -19.30 3.28 6.99
N GLY A 183 -20.25 3.54 7.89
CA GLY A 183 -20.33 2.71 9.10
C GLY A 183 -20.78 1.30 8.72
N PRO A 184 -20.41 0.23 9.45
CA PRO A 184 -20.92 -1.10 9.14
C PRO A 184 -22.46 -1.11 9.29
N PRO A 185 -23.18 -2.02 8.61
CA PRO A 185 -24.55 -2.34 9.00
C PRO A 185 -24.63 -2.80 10.46
#